data_AF-A0A923TCI8-F1
#
_entry.id   AF-A0A923TCI8-F1
#
_cell.length_a   1.000
_cell.length_b   1.000
_cell.length_c   1.000
_cell.angle_alpha   90.00
_cell.angle_beta   90.00
_cell.angle_gamma   90.00
#
_symmetry.space_group_name_H-M   'P 1'
#
loop_
_entity.id
_entity.type
_entity.pdbx_description
1 polymer ?
#
loop_
_entity_poly.entity_id
_entity_poly.type
_entity_poly.pdbx_seq_one_letter_code
_entity_poly.pdbx_strand_id
1 'polypeptide(L)'
;MNPRPIARFSSRLLALAVFSALVLPATPSTPATTESTPTVSAYTNQPTPTYVETYVPTYTSNNYNGFDSSRSFGNSGFTTSGYYSSYELFTFYFPPTPPALGAPILLFRRYSLGQPETTLPQLLPYVGEPFYAPLSAHLHREDLTKKQLARLDAYQAGRSAALGELHAKLATIRESDAPTRARALADFAAQQTPRLAALETEAEALRENLVNGSFTQSAANWNDNRTWSLGDDVRYESRVDEFKVIRASAFFASGLSPAQRRLLREFAMELDEPLGEPTAAIALDAAKPLFFFAPETARIELPADLAPEVTAKLDAYRDAKAALKAELRAVIYKQDRAFFTFTRTKALRALSELQAPRLAALEAQAEELRRLLASYPRPSRPPMSFLPDELSARISTYLREKQELQRSLVDKLAATKADFPQHRVEYARQGEGYGVEIITSRRANRSEDARVEAIKTQLVKFNADQSRRFSTLTQQKNKIQTDLTQAVKAKLKPAGNNVDMDLLLRNFASQFAQQETWQRYRDYDTAVLEPGLSPEQRRLLYADALVQLDLPLPRGSRSP
;
A
#
# COMPACT_ATOMS: atom_id res chain seq x y z
N MET A 1 -3.78 -72.04 23.99
CA MET A 1 -4.76 -70.97 24.29
C MET A 1 -4.58 -69.88 23.24
N ASN A 2 -5.70 -69.38 22.68
CA ASN A 2 -5.84 -68.31 21.66
C ASN A 2 -4.92 -67.08 21.87
N PRO A 3 -4.61 -66.23 20.85
CA PRO A 3 -5.51 -65.87 19.73
C PRO A 3 -4.86 -65.59 18.32
N ARG A 4 -5.71 -65.53 17.28
CA ARG A 4 -5.53 -64.73 16.02
C ARG A 4 -6.01 -63.28 16.28
N PRO A 5 -5.94 -62.25 15.37
CA PRO A 5 -5.42 -62.14 13.99
C PRO A 5 -4.61 -60.82 13.75
N ILE A 6 -4.25 -60.48 12.50
CA ILE A 6 -4.62 -59.22 11.79
C ILE A 6 -3.88 -59.16 10.44
N ALA A 7 -4.65 -59.17 9.36
CA ALA A 7 -4.23 -58.84 8.01
C ALA A 7 -4.02 -57.32 7.88
N ARG A 8 -2.90 -56.89 7.29
CA ARG A 8 -2.65 -55.49 6.96
C ARG A 8 -3.20 -55.16 5.58
N PHE A 9 -4.12 -54.21 5.55
CA PHE A 9 -4.71 -53.59 4.36
C PHE A 9 -3.92 -52.35 3.93
N SER A 10 -3.85 -52.20 2.61
CA SER A 10 -3.86 -50.96 1.81
C SER A 10 -2.77 -49.90 1.95
N SER A 11 -1.86 -49.94 0.97
CA SER A 11 -1.08 -48.83 0.41
C SER A 11 -1.98 -47.92 -0.44
N ARG A 12 -2.62 -46.91 0.16
CA ARG A 12 -3.19 -45.72 -0.54
C ARG A 12 -3.23 -44.52 0.42
N LEU A 13 -2.05 -43.95 0.70
CA LEU A 13 -1.88 -42.67 1.39
C LEU A 13 -0.85 -41.85 0.60
N LEU A 14 -1.26 -41.35 -0.55
CA LEU A 14 -0.46 -40.41 -1.35
C LEU A 14 -1.39 -39.51 -2.18
N ALA A 15 -2.20 -38.69 -1.51
CA ALA A 15 -3.06 -37.70 -2.14
C ALA A 15 -3.28 -36.44 -1.29
N LEU A 16 -2.40 -36.16 -0.32
CA LEU A 16 -2.58 -35.06 0.64
C LEU A 16 -1.48 -33.98 0.64
N ALA A 17 -0.48 -34.04 -0.26
CA ALA A 17 0.66 -33.12 -0.22
C ALA A 17 0.66 -31.98 -1.26
N VAL A 18 -0.42 -31.78 -2.02
CA VAL A 18 -0.47 -30.74 -3.09
C VAL A 18 -1.37 -29.54 -2.78
N PHE A 19 -2.10 -29.55 -1.67
CA PHE A 19 -3.16 -28.56 -1.42
C PHE A 19 -2.77 -27.35 -0.53
N SER A 20 -1.50 -27.20 -0.13
CA SER A 20 -1.13 -26.21 0.91
C SER A 20 -0.36 -24.96 0.44
N ALA A 21 -0.20 -24.68 -0.85
CA ALA A 21 0.67 -23.58 -1.27
C ALA A 21 0.00 -22.21 -1.48
N LEU A 22 -1.34 -22.09 -1.51
CA LEU A 22 -1.99 -20.80 -1.83
C LEU A 22 -3.38 -20.63 -1.17
N VAL A 23 -3.52 -20.83 0.14
CA VAL A 23 -4.68 -20.31 0.92
C VAL A 23 -4.24 -20.04 2.37
N LEU A 24 -4.33 -18.78 2.83
CA LEU A 24 -4.35 -18.42 4.26
C LEU A 24 -5.82 -18.24 4.71
N PRO A 25 -6.15 -18.47 6.00
CA PRO A 25 -7.50 -18.75 6.48
C PRO A 25 -8.33 -17.47 6.69
N ALA A 26 -9.63 -17.52 6.38
CA ALA A 26 -10.58 -16.48 6.78
C ALA A 26 -11.35 -16.89 8.05
N THR A 27 -11.57 -15.91 8.92
CA THR A 27 -12.54 -15.92 10.02
C THR A 27 -13.44 -14.67 9.90
N PRO A 28 -14.66 -14.70 10.45
CA PRO A 28 -15.83 -14.04 9.88
C PRO A 28 -16.14 -12.70 10.53
N SER A 29 -16.73 -11.79 9.77
CA SER A 29 -17.58 -10.72 10.31
C SER A 29 -18.81 -10.54 9.41
N THR A 30 -19.97 -10.64 10.06
CA THR A 30 -21.36 -10.70 9.56
C THR A 30 -21.83 -9.32 9.02
N PRO A 31 -22.88 -9.26 8.16
CA PRO A 31 -23.09 -8.19 7.18
C PRO A 31 -24.22 -7.21 7.55
N ALA A 32 -24.28 -6.09 6.82
CA ALA A 32 -25.51 -5.32 6.63
C ALA A 32 -25.75 -5.05 5.14
N THR A 33 -27.02 -5.09 4.79
CA THR A 33 -27.60 -5.40 3.48
C THR A 33 -27.82 -4.17 2.59
N THR A 34 -27.83 -4.43 1.28
CA THR A 34 -28.03 -3.63 0.05
C THR A 34 -29.13 -2.57 0.04
N GLU A 35 -28.90 -1.46 -0.69
CA GLU A 35 -29.61 -1.16 -1.95
C GLU A 35 -28.98 0.00 -2.79
N SER A 36 -29.13 -0.19 -4.11
CA SER A 36 -28.82 0.54 -5.35
C SER A 36 -28.45 2.03 -5.37
N THR A 37 -27.50 2.32 -6.26
CA THR A 37 -26.93 3.60 -6.72
C THR A 37 -27.96 4.63 -7.21
N PRO A 38 -27.70 5.92 -6.94
CA PRO A 38 -27.22 6.79 -8.02
C PRO A 38 -25.91 7.52 -7.65
N THR A 39 -25.27 8.13 -8.63
CA THR A 39 -24.06 8.96 -8.53
C THR A 39 -24.17 10.02 -7.42
N VAL A 40 -23.36 9.92 -6.36
CA VAL A 40 -23.30 10.90 -5.26
C VAL A 40 -21.85 11.18 -4.86
N SER A 41 -21.53 12.46 -4.66
CA SER A 41 -20.26 12.99 -4.17
C SER A 41 -19.72 12.25 -2.95
N ALA A 42 -18.39 12.17 -2.82
CA ALA A 42 -17.67 11.36 -1.82
C ALA A 42 -17.87 11.74 -0.32
N TYR A 43 -18.81 12.64 0.01
CA TYR A 43 -18.91 13.29 1.32
C TYR A 43 -20.28 13.25 2.01
N THR A 44 -21.26 12.47 1.55
CA THR A 44 -22.67 12.59 2.02
C THR A 44 -23.15 11.61 3.09
N ASN A 45 -22.28 11.01 3.91
CA ASN A 45 -22.73 10.24 5.08
C ASN A 45 -22.13 10.81 6.38
N GLN A 46 -22.69 11.90 6.88
CA GLN A 46 -22.47 12.36 8.25
C GLN A 46 -23.64 11.88 9.14
N PRO A 47 -23.41 11.04 10.16
CA PRO A 47 -24.38 10.85 11.24
C PRO A 47 -24.34 12.06 12.19
N THR A 48 -25.51 12.51 12.63
CA THR A 48 -25.71 13.54 13.65
C THR A 48 -25.04 13.12 14.98
N PRO A 49 -24.29 14.00 15.67
CA PRO A 49 -23.57 13.60 16.87
C PRO A 49 -24.50 13.36 18.06
N THR A 50 -24.55 12.12 18.54
CA THR A 50 -25.03 11.78 19.89
C THR A 50 -23.85 11.89 20.85
N TYR A 51 -23.92 12.85 21.77
CA TYR A 51 -22.96 12.99 22.87
C TYR A 51 -23.04 11.76 23.79
N VAL A 52 -21.94 11.02 23.90
CA VAL A 52 -21.75 10.03 24.96
C VAL A 52 -20.59 10.51 25.85
N GLU A 53 -20.95 11.01 27.03
CA GLU A 53 -20.01 11.34 28.10
C GLU A 53 -19.25 10.07 28.51
N THR A 54 -17.96 10.01 28.20
CA THR A 54 -17.10 8.90 28.63
C THR A 54 -16.27 9.39 29.81
N TYR A 55 -16.59 8.89 31.00
CA TYR A 55 -15.90 9.20 32.26
C TYR A 55 -14.48 8.60 32.23
N VAL A 56 -13.45 9.45 32.32
CA VAL A 56 -12.04 9.01 32.44
C VAL A 56 -11.68 8.93 33.93
N PRO A 57 -11.17 7.80 34.45
CA PRO A 57 -10.72 7.74 35.83
C PRO A 57 -9.42 8.52 36.03
N THR A 58 -9.42 9.44 36.98
CA THR A 58 -8.23 10.18 37.43
C THR A 58 -7.29 9.25 38.20
N TYR A 59 -6.09 9.03 37.66
CA TYR A 59 -4.99 8.42 38.40
C TYR A 59 -4.38 9.47 39.34
N THR A 60 -4.51 9.24 40.64
CA THR A 60 -3.78 9.97 41.68
C THR A 60 -2.32 9.50 41.71
N SER A 61 -1.39 10.32 41.22
CA SER A 61 0.03 10.09 41.45
C SER A 61 0.38 10.50 42.88
N ASN A 62 0.81 9.53 43.68
CA ASN A 62 1.31 9.78 45.03
C ASN A 62 2.60 10.61 44.97
N ASN A 63 2.57 11.70 45.73
CA ASN A 63 3.71 12.53 46.09
C ASN A 63 4.79 11.72 46.81
N TYR A 64 6.03 11.82 46.34
CA TYR A 64 7.23 11.67 47.17
C TYR A 64 8.15 12.85 46.85
N ASN A 65 8.02 13.92 47.62
CA ASN A 65 9.00 15.00 47.70
C ASN A 65 9.61 14.94 49.10
N GLY A 66 10.91 14.71 49.15
CA GLY A 66 11.76 15.03 50.28
C GLY A 66 12.95 15.79 49.75
N PHE A 67 12.91 17.12 49.81
CA PHE A 67 13.96 17.93 50.42
C PHE A 67 13.49 19.39 50.49
N ASP A 68 13.65 19.90 51.71
CA ASP A 68 13.22 21.19 52.22
C ASP A 68 14.27 22.27 51.91
N SER A 69 13.82 23.44 51.43
CA SER A 69 14.42 24.72 51.84
C SER A 69 13.52 25.89 51.45
N SER A 70 12.77 26.32 52.45
CA SER A 70 12.21 27.66 52.67
C SER A 70 12.79 28.83 51.83
N ARG A 71 11.87 29.59 51.21
CA ARG A 71 11.79 31.06 51.32
C ARG A 71 10.41 31.52 50.85
N SER A 72 9.63 31.89 51.86
CA SER A 72 8.31 32.54 51.78
C SER A 72 8.44 33.96 51.25
N PHE A 73 7.71 34.30 50.20
CA PHE A 73 7.15 35.64 50.00
C PHE A 73 5.83 35.56 49.23
N GLY A 74 4.77 36.11 49.85
CA GLY A 74 3.76 36.92 49.19
C GLY A 74 2.81 36.23 48.22
N ASN A 75 1.77 35.60 48.77
CA ASN A 75 0.56 35.23 48.05
C ASN A 75 -0.23 36.50 47.67
N SER A 76 -0.23 36.89 46.39
CA SER A 76 -1.26 37.75 45.80
C SER A 76 -2.06 36.93 44.79
N GLY A 77 -3.31 36.66 45.14
CA GLY A 77 -4.19 35.74 44.43
C GLY A 77 -4.46 36.14 42.99
N PHE A 78 -4.07 35.26 42.08
CA PHE A 78 -4.86 34.93 40.92
C PHE A 78 -5.15 33.44 41.00
N THR A 79 -6.40 33.08 41.28
CA THR A 79 -6.89 31.73 41.03
C THR A 79 -6.95 31.57 39.51
N THR A 80 -5.82 31.24 38.89
CA THR A 80 -5.80 30.58 37.58
C THR A 80 -6.53 29.27 37.79
N SER A 81 -7.82 29.24 37.45
CA SER A 81 -8.52 28.01 37.16
C SER A 81 -7.68 27.30 36.11
N GLY A 82 -6.92 26.30 36.56
CA GLY A 82 -6.11 25.45 35.71
C GLY A 82 -7.07 24.68 34.83
N TYR A 83 -7.44 25.27 33.70
CA TYR A 83 -7.81 24.49 32.53
C TYR A 83 -6.59 23.60 32.26
N TYR A 84 -6.63 22.38 32.78
CA TYR A 84 -5.92 21.29 32.16
C TYR A 84 -6.46 21.25 30.74
N SER A 85 -5.80 21.97 29.83
CA SER A 85 -5.94 21.74 28.41
C SER A 85 -5.59 20.28 28.25
N SER A 86 -6.62 19.45 28.10
CA SER A 86 -6.44 18.11 27.56
C SER A 86 -5.81 18.33 26.21
N TYR A 87 -4.49 18.15 26.11
CA TYR A 87 -3.80 18.17 24.83
C TYR A 87 -4.49 17.13 23.95
N GLU A 88 -5.25 17.58 22.95
CA GLU A 88 -5.85 16.66 21.99
C GLU A 88 -4.71 15.95 21.27
N LEU A 89 -4.56 14.65 21.56
CA LEU A 89 -3.57 13.83 20.89
C LEU A 89 -4.02 13.62 19.45
N PHE A 90 -3.29 14.21 18.51
CA PHE A 90 -3.57 14.04 17.08
C PHE A 90 -3.21 12.62 16.64
N THR A 91 -4.07 12.01 15.82
CA THR A 91 -3.74 10.77 15.11
C THR A 91 -3.38 11.13 13.67
N PHE A 92 -2.15 10.82 13.27
CA PHE A 92 -1.65 11.05 11.91
C PHE A 92 -1.48 9.74 11.17
N TYR A 93 -1.92 9.71 9.91
CA TYR A 93 -1.72 8.59 8.99
C TYR A 93 -0.72 9.02 7.93
N PHE A 94 0.34 8.24 7.73
CA PHE A 94 1.30 8.45 6.65
C PHE A 94 0.92 7.58 5.44
N PRO A 95 1.33 7.91 4.20
CA PRO A 95 0.98 7.07 3.06
C PRO A 95 1.65 5.70 3.14
N PRO A 96 1.04 4.64 2.55
CA PRO A 96 1.67 3.33 2.48
C PRO A 96 3.00 3.39 1.73
N THR A 97 3.96 2.55 2.14
CA THR A 97 5.25 2.42 1.47
C THR A 97 5.06 1.76 0.10
N PRO A 98 5.39 2.43 -1.02
CA PRO A 98 5.25 1.87 -2.35
C PRO A 98 6.08 0.58 -2.52
N PRO A 99 5.54 -0.51 -3.08
CA PRO A 99 6.35 -1.69 -3.39
C PRO A 99 7.34 -1.38 -4.52
N ALA A 100 8.37 -2.23 -4.66
CA ALA A 100 9.22 -2.20 -5.84
C ALA A 100 8.44 -2.65 -7.10
N LEU A 101 8.87 -2.17 -8.26
CA LEU A 101 8.22 -2.48 -9.54
C LEU A 101 8.21 -3.99 -9.79
N GLY A 102 7.01 -4.58 -9.93
CA GLY A 102 6.83 -6.01 -10.13
C GLY A 102 6.94 -6.87 -8.87
N ALA A 103 7.15 -6.26 -7.70
CA ALA A 103 7.16 -7.00 -6.45
C ALA A 103 5.76 -7.56 -6.12
N PRO A 104 5.68 -8.70 -5.41
CA PRO A 104 4.40 -9.26 -4.98
C PRO A 104 3.57 -8.25 -4.18
N ILE A 105 2.33 -8.03 -4.60
CA ILE A 105 1.39 -7.18 -3.87
C ILE A 105 0.79 -8.01 -2.73
N LEU A 106 1.24 -7.75 -1.50
CA LEU A 106 0.68 -8.39 -0.31
C LEU A 106 -0.63 -7.69 0.05
N LEU A 107 -1.72 -8.05 -0.64
CA LEU A 107 -3.07 -7.53 -0.36
C LEU A 107 -3.57 -7.86 1.07
N PHE A 108 -2.88 -8.76 1.77
CA PHE A 108 -3.21 -9.18 3.13
C PHE A 108 -1.98 -9.14 4.04
N ARG A 109 -1.51 -7.96 4.43
CA ARG A 109 -0.77 -7.89 5.71
C ARG A 109 -1.77 -8.27 6.80
N ARG A 110 -1.42 -9.30 7.57
CA ARG A 110 -2.22 -9.83 8.68
C ARG A 110 -2.64 -8.67 9.59
N TYR A 111 -3.89 -8.22 9.47
CA TYR A 111 -4.54 -7.45 10.52
C TYR A 111 -4.45 -8.32 11.78
N SER A 112 -3.70 -7.85 12.78
CA SER A 112 -3.71 -8.48 14.10
C SER A 112 -5.14 -8.45 14.62
N LEU A 113 -5.80 -9.61 14.68
CA LEU A 113 -7.12 -9.78 15.31
C LEU A 113 -7.13 -9.09 16.68
N GLY A 114 -8.01 -8.11 16.88
CA GLY A 114 -8.31 -7.56 18.21
C GLY A 114 -8.19 -6.05 18.43
N GLN A 115 -8.00 -5.22 17.39
CA GLN A 115 -8.04 -3.76 17.53
C GLN A 115 -8.99 -3.16 16.48
N PRO A 116 -9.95 -2.28 16.84
CA PRO A 116 -10.73 -1.53 15.87
C PRO A 116 -9.81 -0.52 15.19
N GLU A 117 -9.27 -0.88 14.03
CA GLU A 117 -8.49 0.05 13.20
C GLU A 117 -9.44 0.96 12.44
N THR A 118 -9.52 2.23 12.84
CA THR A 118 -10.08 3.29 12.00
C THR A 118 -9.18 3.44 10.77
N THR A 119 -9.50 2.71 9.71
CA THR A 119 -8.98 2.99 8.37
C THR A 119 -9.74 4.17 7.79
N LEU A 120 -9.03 5.11 7.14
CA LEU A 120 -9.62 6.29 6.51
C LEU A 120 -9.61 6.09 5.00
N PRO A 121 -10.60 5.40 4.41
CA PRO A 121 -10.63 5.13 2.96
C PRO A 121 -10.66 6.42 2.12
N GLN A 122 -11.10 7.53 2.69
CA GLN A 122 -11.10 8.85 2.04
C GLN A 122 -9.67 9.35 1.70
N LEU A 123 -8.63 8.78 2.33
CA LEU A 123 -7.24 9.10 2.03
C LEU A 123 -6.70 8.39 0.78
N LEU A 124 -7.35 7.32 0.32
CA LEU A 124 -6.86 6.48 -0.77
C LEU A 124 -6.52 7.29 -2.06
N PRO A 125 -7.35 8.26 -2.52
CA PRO A 125 -7.03 9.02 -3.73
C PRO A 125 -5.75 9.88 -3.61
N TYR A 126 -5.28 10.12 -2.38
CA TYR A 126 -4.25 11.10 -2.06
C TYR A 126 -2.90 10.49 -1.70
N VAL A 127 -2.67 9.17 -1.88
CA VAL A 127 -1.43 8.46 -1.47
C VAL A 127 -0.14 9.11 -1.99
N GLY A 128 -0.18 9.72 -3.16
CA GLY A 128 0.94 10.45 -3.76
C GLY A 128 1.18 11.86 -3.21
N GLU A 129 0.23 12.43 -2.46
CA GLU A 129 0.11 13.86 -2.25
C GLU A 129 0.88 14.40 -1.03
N PRO A 130 1.41 15.64 -1.11
CA PRO A 130 2.18 16.24 -0.02
C PRO A 130 1.31 16.60 1.20
N PHE A 131 -0.02 16.65 1.03
CA PHE A 131 -0.98 16.93 2.09
C PHE A 131 -1.64 15.68 2.69
N TYR A 132 -1.24 14.47 2.29
CA TYR A 132 -1.84 13.22 2.80
C TYR A 132 -1.87 13.16 4.34
N ALA A 133 -0.72 13.34 4.99
CA ALA A 133 -0.64 13.21 6.44
C ALA A 133 -1.36 14.34 7.20
N PRO A 134 -1.26 15.63 6.81
CA PRO A 134 -2.08 16.68 7.39
C PRO A 134 -3.58 16.44 7.20
N LEU A 135 -4.01 16.04 6.00
CA LEU A 135 -5.41 15.74 5.70
C LEU A 135 -5.96 14.62 6.60
N SER A 136 -5.13 13.62 6.90
CA SER A 136 -5.54 12.50 7.76
C SER A 136 -5.97 12.93 9.17
N ALA A 137 -5.28 13.91 9.76
CA ALA A 137 -5.62 14.41 11.09
C ALA A 137 -6.97 15.13 11.09
N HIS A 138 -7.26 15.87 10.02
CA HIS A 138 -8.54 16.55 9.86
C HIS A 138 -9.70 15.60 9.57
N LEU A 139 -9.48 14.59 8.73
CA LEU A 139 -10.46 13.54 8.48
C LEU A 139 -10.77 12.74 9.73
N HIS A 140 -9.75 12.46 10.56
CA HIS A 140 -9.94 11.75 11.82
C HIS A 140 -10.75 12.56 12.85
N ARG A 141 -10.62 13.89 12.86
CA ARG A 141 -11.39 14.80 13.72
C ARG A 141 -12.72 15.26 13.14
N GLU A 142 -12.98 14.92 11.88
CA GLU A 142 -14.17 15.36 11.13
C GLU A 142 -14.32 16.90 11.08
N ASP A 143 -13.22 17.65 11.07
CA ASP A 143 -13.21 19.11 11.21
C ASP A 143 -12.92 19.88 9.90
N LEU A 144 -13.02 19.21 8.75
CA LEU A 144 -12.87 19.84 7.44
C LEU A 144 -14.03 20.81 7.15
N THR A 145 -13.68 22.05 6.84
CA THR A 145 -14.68 23.05 6.43
C THR A 145 -15.22 22.77 5.02
N LYS A 146 -16.44 23.23 4.72
CA LYS A 146 -17.03 23.15 3.36
C LYS A 146 -16.11 23.71 2.28
N LYS A 147 -15.37 24.79 2.58
CA LYS A 147 -14.40 25.40 1.67
C LYS A 147 -13.21 24.48 1.39
N GLN A 148 -12.68 23.81 2.42
CA GLN A 148 -11.58 22.86 2.25
C GLN A 148 -12.02 21.63 1.43
N LEU A 149 -13.22 21.11 1.70
CA LEU A 149 -13.81 20.02 0.92
C LEU A 149 -13.95 20.42 -0.56
N ALA A 150 -14.53 21.59 -0.85
CA ALA A 150 -14.67 22.07 -2.23
C ALA A 150 -13.31 22.26 -2.94
N ARG A 151 -12.25 22.66 -2.23
CA ARG A 151 -10.90 22.74 -2.81
C ARG A 151 -10.29 21.37 -3.09
N LEU A 152 -10.47 20.40 -2.18
CA LEU A 152 -10.05 19.02 -2.39
C LEU A 152 -10.77 18.40 -3.59
N ASP A 153 -12.08 18.62 -3.71
CA ASP A 153 -12.89 18.18 -4.86
C ASP A 153 -12.38 18.79 -6.18
N ALA A 154 -12.15 20.11 -6.20
CA ALA A 154 -11.64 20.79 -7.39
C ALA A 154 -10.24 20.30 -7.78
N TYR A 155 -9.36 20.08 -6.80
CA TYR A 155 -8.03 19.50 -7.01
C TYR A 155 -8.13 18.10 -7.61
N GLN A 156 -8.95 17.23 -7.02
CA GLN A 156 -9.14 15.85 -7.48
C GLN A 156 -9.73 15.81 -8.90
N ALA A 157 -10.70 16.66 -9.20
CA ALA A 157 -11.28 16.77 -10.54
C ALA A 157 -10.23 17.20 -11.58
N GLY A 158 -9.41 18.22 -11.26
CA GLY A 158 -8.34 18.69 -12.13
C GLY A 158 -7.27 17.61 -12.38
N ARG A 159 -6.86 16.91 -11.32
CA ARG A 159 -5.92 15.78 -11.41
C ARG A 159 -6.47 14.65 -12.27
N SER A 160 -7.73 14.26 -12.06
CA SER A 160 -8.38 13.17 -12.80
C SER A 160 -8.53 13.50 -14.29
N ALA A 161 -8.88 14.74 -14.62
CA ALA A 161 -8.95 15.20 -16.01
C ALA A 161 -7.58 15.14 -16.70
N ALA A 162 -6.53 15.62 -16.03
CA ALA A 162 -5.17 15.58 -16.56
C ALA A 162 -4.66 14.13 -16.75
N LEU A 163 -4.96 13.24 -15.81
CA LEU A 163 -4.62 11.83 -15.93
C LEU A 163 -5.36 11.16 -17.09
N GLY A 164 -6.66 11.44 -17.26
CA GLY A 164 -7.45 10.93 -18.37
C GLY A 164 -6.89 11.32 -19.74
N GLU A 165 -6.46 12.58 -19.90
CA GLU A 165 -5.79 13.03 -21.12
C GLU A 165 -4.45 12.31 -21.37
N LEU A 166 -3.65 12.11 -20.31
CA LEU A 166 -2.38 11.38 -20.40
C LEU A 166 -2.59 9.91 -20.81
N HIS A 167 -3.56 9.23 -20.20
CA HIS A 167 -3.94 7.86 -20.57
C HIS A 167 -4.43 7.77 -22.02
N ALA A 168 -5.26 8.72 -22.45
CA ALA A 168 -5.71 8.79 -23.84
C ALA A 168 -4.51 8.94 -24.79
N LYS A 169 -3.57 9.85 -24.48
CA LYS A 169 -2.36 10.03 -25.28
C LYS A 169 -1.52 8.76 -25.34
N LEU A 170 -1.24 8.12 -24.20
CA LEU A 170 -0.49 6.86 -24.12
C LEU A 170 -1.15 5.74 -24.94
N ALA A 171 -2.49 5.67 -24.95
CA ALA A 171 -3.23 4.72 -25.77
C ALA A 171 -3.05 4.99 -27.27
N THR A 172 -3.10 6.25 -27.71
CA THR A 172 -2.98 6.60 -29.15
C THR A 172 -1.61 6.27 -29.75
N ILE A 173 -0.54 6.34 -28.95
CA ILE A 173 0.85 6.15 -29.40
C ILE A 173 1.41 4.77 -29.05
N ARG A 174 0.57 3.86 -28.53
CA ARG A 174 0.99 2.55 -28.03
C ARG A 174 1.72 1.73 -29.09
N GLU A 175 1.20 1.74 -30.31
CA GLU A 175 1.72 0.95 -31.45
C GLU A 175 2.82 1.69 -32.23
N SER A 176 3.17 2.91 -31.84
CA SER A 176 4.27 3.65 -32.47
C SER A 176 5.63 3.06 -32.09
N ASP A 177 6.63 3.24 -32.94
CA ASP A 177 8.01 2.92 -32.62
C ASP A 177 8.53 3.79 -31.46
N ALA A 178 9.58 3.32 -30.77
CA ALA A 178 10.10 3.95 -29.56
C ALA A 178 10.50 5.43 -29.72
N PRO A 179 11.27 5.85 -30.76
CA PRO A 179 11.63 7.25 -30.92
C PRO A 179 10.42 8.13 -31.29
N THR A 180 9.48 7.64 -32.09
CA THR A 180 8.22 8.37 -32.38
C THR A 180 7.38 8.57 -31.12
N ARG A 181 7.24 7.52 -30.30
CA ARG A 181 6.50 7.58 -29.04
C ARG A 181 7.14 8.58 -28.06
N ALA A 182 8.46 8.55 -27.89
CA ALA A 182 9.17 9.46 -27.00
C ALA A 182 9.00 10.93 -27.42
N ARG A 183 9.08 11.24 -28.72
CA ARG A 183 8.83 12.59 -29.25
C ARG A 183 7.39 13.03 -29.02
N ALA A 184 6.41 12.18 -29.35
CA ALA A 184 5.00 12.48 -29.17
C ALA A 184 4.61 12.70 -27.69
N LEU A 185 5.30 12.01 -26.77
CA LEU A 185 5.15 12.24 -25.33
C LEU A 185 5.79 13.55 -24.90
N ALA A 186 7.00 13.88 -25.38
CA ALA A 186 7.66 15.14 -25.05
C ALA A 186 6.86 16.36 -25.54
N ASP A 187 6.29 16.30 -26.75
CA ASP A 187 5.44 17.36 -27.30
C ASP A 187 4.16 17.55 -26.47
N PHE A 188 3.55 16.43 -26.04
CA PHE A 188 2.37 16.48 -25.17
C PHE A 188 2.72 16.96 -23.76
N ALA A 189 3.88 16.57 -23.25
CA ALA A 189 4.41 17.04 -21.98
C ALA A 189 4.54 18.55 -21.94
N ALA A 190 5.13 19.16 -22.98
CA ALA A 190 5.24 20.61 -23.09
C ALA A 190 3.89 21.33 -23.02
N GLN A 191 2.81 20.72 -23.53
CA GLN A 191 1.45 21.26 -23.45
C GLN A 191 0.83 21.09 -22.06
N GLN A 192 1.09 19.95 -21.39
CA GLN A 192 0.44 19.59 -20.13
C GLN A 192 1.15 20.16 -18.89
N THR A 193 2.47 20.31 -18.94
CA THR A 193 3.33 20.69 -17.79
C THR A 193 2.85 21.96 -17.07
N PRO A 194 2.46 23.07 -17.73
CA PRO A 194 2.01 24.27 -17.01
C PRO A 194 0.80 24.01 -16.10
N ARG A 195 -0.15 23.18 -16.57
CA ARG A 195 -1.35 22.82 -15.80
C ARG A 195 -1.00 21.89 -14.63
N LEU A 196 -0.07 20.95 -14.84
CA LEU A 196 0.38 20.06 -13.77
C LEU A 196 1.18 20.82 -12.70
N ALA A 197 2.03 21.77 -13.09
CA ALA A 197 2.75 22.64 -12.16
C ALA A 197 1.79 23.48 -11.30
N ALA A 198 0.67 23.95 -11.89
CA ALA A 198 -0.38 24.63 -11.14
C ALA A 198 -1.08 23.70 -10.13
N LEU A 199 -1.33 22.43 -10.49
CA LEU A 199 -1.86 21.43 -9.56
C LEU A 199 -0.88 21.12 -8.43
N GLU A 200 0.42 20.97 -8.70
CA GLU A 200 1.42 20.78 -7.65
C GLU A 200 1.49 21.97 -6.68
N THR A 201 1.33 23.19 -7.22
CA THR A 201 1.26 24.41 -6.40
C THR A 201 0.02 24.41 -5.51
N GLU A 202 -1.14 24.03 -6.04
CA GLU A 202 -2.38 23.91 -5.25
C GLU A 202 -2.27 22.82 -4.18
N ALA A 203 -1.62 21.69 -4.48
CA ALA A 203 -1.36 20.62 -3.52
C ALA A 203 -0.49 21.13 -2.34
N GLU A 204 0.55 21.91 -2.61
CA GLU A 204 1.36 22.54 -1.56
C GLU A 204 0.57 23.59 -0.77
N ALA A 205 -0.29 24.36 -1.42
CA ALA A 205 -1.16 25.34 -0.76
C ALA A 205 -2.21 24.67 0.14
N LEU A 206 -2.78 23.53 -0.29
CA LEU A 206 -3.64 22.68 0.54
C LEU A 206 -2.89 22.16 1.75
N ARG A 207 -1.65 21.68 1.57
CA ARG A 207 -0.79 21.22 2.67
C ARG A 207 -0.54 22.32 3.70
N GLU A 208 -0.07 23.49 3.29
CA GLU A 208 0.20 24.61 4.21
C GLU A 208 -1.09 25.04 4.95
N ASN A 209 -2.26 25.04 4.28
CA ASN A 209 -3.52 25.38 4.94
C ASN A 209 -3.95 24.33 5.98
N LEU A 210 -3.76 23.04 5.71
CA LEU A 210 -4.08 21.96 6.66
C LEU A 210 -3.09 21.94 7.83
N VAL A 211 -1.81 22.20 7.58
CA VAL A 211 -0.79 22.19 8.66
C VAL A 211 -0.95 23.37 9.60
N ASN A 212 -1.05 24.60 9.06
CA ASN A 212 -1.02 25.82 9.88
C ASN A 212 -2.42 26.29 10.31
N GLY A 213 -3.49 25.76 9.72
CA GLY A 213 -4.85 26.22 9.95
C GLY A 213 -5.08 27.67 9.51
N SER A 214 -6.06 28.32 10.14
CA SER A 214 -6.33 29.76 10.01
C SER A 214 -6.95 30.26 11.32
N PHE A 215 -7.26 31.55 11.43
CA PHE A 215 -7.83 32.12 12.66
C PHE A 215 -9.08 31.38 13.17
N THR A 216 -9.84 30.74 12.27
CA THR A 216 -11.06 29.98 12.61
C THR A 216 -10.93 28.48 12.36
N GLN A 217 -9.72 27.98 12.07
CA GLN A 217 -9.50 26.57 11.70
C GLN A 217 -8.36 25.98 12.53
N SER A 218 -8.61 24.80 13.08
CA SER A 218 -7.60 24.03 13.78
C SER A 218 -6.38 23.77 12.89
N ALA A 219 -5.18 23.89 13.46
CA ALA A 219 -3.95 23.43 12.85
C ALA A 219 -3.80 21.90 13.05
N ALA A 220 -2.92 21.28 12.28
CA ALA A 220 -2.53 19.89 12.43
C ALA A 220 -1.05 19.73 12.08
N ASN A 221 -0.16 20.04 13.04
CA ASN A 221 1.27 19.92 12.86
C ASN A 221 1.84 18.84 13.80
N TRP A 222 2.50 17.84 13.21
CA TRP A 222 3.11 16.73 13.94
C TRP A 222 4.13 17.17 14.98
N ASN A 223 4.78 18.32 14.78
CA ASN A 223 5.79 18.84 15.70
C ASN A 223 5.22 19.52 16.95
N ASP A 224 3.94 19.93 16.97
CA ASP A 224 3.40 20.81 18.02
C ASP A 224 3.35 20.13 19.40
N ASN A 225 3.10 18.82 19.44
CA ASN A 225 3.01 18.04 20.68
C ASN A 225 4.31 17.32 21.04
N ARG A 226 5.34 17.44 20.20
CA ARG A 226 6.60 16.70 20.37
C ARG A 226 7.47 17.38 21.43
N THR A 227 7.80 16.65 22.50
CA THR A 227 8.59 17.15 23.64
C THR A 227 10.10 16.94 23.50
N TRP A 228 10.56 16.39 22.38
CA TRP A 228 11.97 16.05 22.12
C TRP A 228 12.40 16.51 20.73
N SER A 229 13.70 16.72 20.54
CA SER A 229 14.30 17.07 19.24
C SER A 229 15.47 16.15 18.92
N LEU A 230 15.82 16.06 17.64
CA LEU A 230 17.10 15.49 17.21
C LEU A 230 18.25 16.38 17.67
N GLY A 231 19.36 15.74 18.00
CA GLY A 231 20.56 16.24 18.64
C GLY A 231 20.51 16.28 20.17
N ASP A 232 19.41 15.93 20.84
CA ASP A 232 19.25 16.13 22.30
C ASP A 232 20.24 15.31 23.15
N ASP A 233 21.19 15.99 23.79
CA ASP A 233 22.31 15.39 24.53
C ASP A 233 21.88 14.54 25.75
N VAL A 234 20.62 14.66 26.17
CA VAL A 234 20.02 13.96 27.31
C VAL A 234 19.38 12.62 26.94
N ARG A 235 19.27 12.28 25.64
CA ARG A 235 18.58 11.07 25.18
C ARG A 235 19.40 10.32 24.13
N TYR A 236 19.41 8.99 24.20
CA TYR A 236 19.93 8.16 23.12
C TYR A 236 19.06 8.31 21.87
N GLU A 237 19.67 8.76 20.78
CA GLU A 237 18.99 8.97 19.51
C GLU A 237 18.91 7.66 18.74
N SER A 238 17.69 7.18 18.51
CA SER A 238 17.50 5.99 17.70
C SER A 238 17.32 6.36 16.23
N ARG A 239 17.76 5.46 15.33
CA ARG A 239 17.41 5.53 13.91
C ARG A 239 15.89 5.64 13.67
N VAL A 240 15.09 5.08 14.59
CA VAL A 240 13.63 5.19 14.56
C VAL A 240 13.15 6.62 14.82
N ASP A 241 13.82 7.36 15.71
CA ASP A 241 13.51 8.77 15.95
C ASP A 241 13.88 9.63 14.75
N GLU A 242 15.05 9.40 14.14
CA GLU A 242 15.45 10.06 12.90
C GLU A 242 14.44 9.79 11.78
N PHE A 243 14.08 8.51 11.56
CA PHE A 243 13.06 8.11 10.60
C PHE A 243 11.74 8.88 10.79
N LYS A 244 11.24 8.98 12.02
CA LYS A 244 9.99 9.69 12.33
C LYS A 244 10.08 11.17 11.93
N VAL A 245 11.19 11.84 12.27
CA VAL A 245 11.39 13.27 11.99
C VAL A 245 11.58 13.55 10.51
N ILE A 246 12.36 12.73 9.80
CA ILE A 246 12.54 12.83 8.34
C ILE A 246 11.20 12.60 7.64
N ARG A 247 10.47 11.56 8.02
CA ARG A 247 9.13 11.28 7.48
C ARG A 247 8.16 12.41 7.75
N ALA A 248 8.11 12.93 8.98
CA ALA A 248 7.24 14.05 9.33
C ALA A 248 7.62 15.33 8.58
N SER A 249 8.91 15.62 8.44
CA SER A 249 9.40 16.82 7.74
C SER A 249 8.91 16.88 6.30
N ALA A 250 8.83 15.73 5.61
CA ALA A 250 8.29 15.67 4.26
C ALA A 250 6.86 16.24 4.14
N PHE A 251 6.02 16.11 5.17
CA PHE A 251 4.60 16.53 5.16
C PHE A 251 4.31 17.80 5.95
N PHE A 252 5.04 18.07 7.03
CA PHE A 252 4.70 19.14 7.98
C PHE A 252 5.66 20.34 7.93
N ALA A 253 6.93 20.16 7.52
CA ALA A 253 7.89 21.26 7.55
C ALA A 253 7.64 22.24 6.41
N SER A 254 7.42 23.52 6.72
CA SER A 254 7.33 24.59 5.72
C SER A 254 8.71 24.96 5.16
N GLY A 255 8.72 25.57 3.97
CA GLY A 255 9.94 26.06 3.32
C GLY A 255 10.68 25.04 2.45
N LEU A 256 10.31 23.76 2.53
CA LEU A 256 10.78 22.73 1.58
C LEU A 256 10.07 22.88 0.22
N SER A 257 10.82 22.72 -0.86
CA SER A 257 10.26 22.57 -2.22
C SER A 257 9.56 21.21 -2.41
N PRO A 258 8.64 21.07 -3.38
CA PRO A 258 8.00 19.78 -3.67
C PRO A 258 9.00 18.64 -3.94
N ALA A 259 10.08 18.93 -4.68
CA ALA A 259 11.13 17.94 -4.96
C ALA A 259 11.87 17.49 -3.69
N GLN A 260 12.21 18.41 -2.79
CA GLN A 260 12.84 18.04 -1.51
C GLN A 260 11.92 17.21 -0.63
N ARG A 261 10.61 17.48 -0.60
CA ARG A 261 9.65 16.64 0.15
C ARG A 261 9.65 15.21 -0.35
N ARG A 262 9.65 15.01 -1.66
CA ARG A 262 9.71 13.67 -2.26
C ARG A 262 11.03 12.97 -1.96
N LEU A 263 12.14 13.69 -2.05
CA LEU A 263 13.46 13.18 -1.66
C LEU A 263 13.53 12.78 -0.17
N LEU A 264 12.85 13.52 0.72
CA LEU A 264 12.73 13.14 2.13
C LEU A 264 11.85 11.89 2.34
N ARG A 265 10.81 11.68 1.51
CA ARG A 265 10.00 10.45 1.57
C ARG A 265 10.84 9.23 1.22
N GLU A 266 11.66 9.34 0.18
CA GLU A 266 12.63 8.30 -0.15
C GLU A 266 13.65 8.09 0.98
N PHE A 267 14.21 9.17 1.52
CA PHE A 267 15.16 9.05 2.63
C PHE A 267 14.54 8.37 3.85
N ALA A 268 13.28 8.68 4.16
CA ALA A 268 12.53 7.97 5.20
C ALA A 268 12.38 6.47 4.87
N MET A 269 12.15 6.10 3.61
CA MET A 269 12.08 4.68 3.21
C MET A 269 13.43 3.97 3.39
N GLU A 270 14.55 4.62 3.07
CA GLU A 270 15.89 4.07 3.31
C GLU A 270 16.18 3.87 4.81
N LEU A 271 15.71 4.81 5.66
CA LEU A 271 15.83 4.69 7.11
C LEU A 271 14.93 3.58 7.69
N ASP A 272 13.72 3.36 7.15
CA ASP A 272 12.77 2.32 7.58
C ASP A 272 13.16 0.91 7.10
N GLU A 273 13.88 0.81 5.99
CA GLU A 273 14.25 -0.49 5.42
C GLU A 273 15.18 -1.25 6.39
N PRO A 274 14.81 -2.47 6.83
CA PRO A 274 15.59 -3.22 7.81
C PRO A 274 16.93 -3.60 7.20
N LEU A 275 17.97 -2.86 7.58
CA LEU A 275 19.37 -3.15 7.26
C LEU A 275 19.93 -4.09 8.32
N GLY A 276 19.42 -5.32 8.40
CA GLY A 276 19.93 -6.32 9.34
C GLY A 276 19.93 -5.87 10.82
N GLU A 277 20.85 -6.42 11.61
CA GLU A 277 21.02 -6.16 13.05
C GLU A 277 21.23 -4.66 13.35
N PRO A 278 20.62 -4.10 14.41
CA PRO A 278 20.66 -2.66 14.75
C PRO A 278 22.06 -2.06 14.97
N THR A 279 23.08 -2.90 15.18
CA THR A 279 24.47 -2.52 15.49
C THR A 279 25.44 -2.76 14.34
N ALA A 280 24.99 -3.28 13.20
CA ALA A 280 25.88 -3.49 12.06
C ALA A 280 26.25 -2.16 11.41
N ALA A 281 27.56 -1.94 11.21
CA ALA A 281 28.07 -0.87 10.36
C ALA A 281 27.43 -0.96 8.98
N ILE A 282 27.14 0.19 8.38
CA ILE A 282 26.55 0.33 7.05
C ILE A 282 27.44 -0.39 6.02
N ALA A 283 27.13 -1.64 5.72
CA ALA A 283 27.65 -2.30 4.53
C ALA A 283 26.69 -1.95 3.38
N LEU A 284 27.10 -0.99 2.54
CA LEU A 284 26.47 -0.64 1.27
C LEU A 284 26.58 -1.77 0.22
N ASP A 285 27.19 -2.89 0.60
CA ASP A 285 27.71 -3.96 -0.24
C ASP A 285 26.95 -5.29 -0.05
N ALA A 286 25.90 -5.34 0.78
CA ALA A 286 24.94 -6.43 0.75
C ALA A 286 24.08 -6.32 -0.53
N ALA A 287 24.03 -7.38 -1.34
CA ALA A 287 23.27 -7.43 -2.60
C ALA A 287 21.79 -7.06 -2.38
N LYS A 288 21.44 -5.79 -2.56
CA LYS A 288 20.08 -5.32 -2.71
C LYS A 288 19.84 -5.09 -4.19
N PRO A 289 18.98 -5.86 -4.87
CA PRO A 289 18.78 -5.71 -6.31
C PRO A 289 17.88 -4.52 -6.66
N LEU A 290 17.62 -3.59 -5.74
CA LEU A 290 16.64 -2.51 -5.90
C LEU A 290 17.30 -1.14 -5.90
N PHE A 291 17.06 -0.39 -6.98
CA PHE A 291 17.56 0.95 -7.20
C PHE A 291 16.44 1.98 -7.03
N PHE A 292 16.65 2.99 -6.17
CA PHE A 292 15.73 4.11 -6.02
C PHE A 292 15.82 5.05 -7.21
N PHE A 293 14.76 5.12 -7.99
CA PHE A 293 14.70 5.92 -9.20
C PHE A 293 13.67 7.03 -9.12
N ALA A 294 13.60 7.91 -10.13
CA ALA A 294 12.58 8.95 -10.20
C ALA A 294 11.29 8.40 -10.85
N PRO A 295 10.08 8.67 -10.31
CA PRO A 295 9.79 9.48 -9.12
C PRO A 295 10.33 8.89 -7.81
N GLU A 296 10.76 9.73 -6.86
CA GLU A 296 11.75 9.45 -5.79
C GLU A 296 11.44 8.22 -4.90
N THR A 297 10.17 7.84 -4.71
CA THR A 297 9.80 6.63 -3.94
C THR A 297 9.73 5.34 -4.76
N ALA A 298 9.96 5.42 -6.08
CA ALA A 298 9.96 4.28 -6.98
C ALA A 298 11.23 3.44 -6.81
N ARG A 299 11.07 2.11 -6.84
CA ARG A 299 12.18 1.16 -6.76
C ARG A 299 12.11 0.19 -7.93
N ILE A 300 13.22 0.03 -8.64
CA ILE A 300 13.33 -0.85 -9.81
C ILE A 300 14.45 -1.86 -9.64
N GLU A 301 14.31 -3.01 -10.30
CA GLU A 301 15.42 -3.94 -10.50
C GLU A 301 16.23 -3.50 -11.72
N LEU A 302 17.55 -3.42 -11.55
CA LEU A 302 18.46 -3.10 -12.65
C LEU A 302 18.78 -4.37 -13.46
N PRO A 303 18.92 -4.25 -14.80
CA PRO A 303 19.42 -5.35 -15.63
C PRO A 303 20.79 -5.85 -15.14
N ALA A 304 21.04 -7.16 -15.23
CA ALA A 304 22.29 -7.76 -14.74
C ALA A 304 23.50 -7.48 -15.65
N ASP A 305 23.24 -7.21 -16.93
CA ASP A 305 24.20 -7.08 -18.02
C ASP A 305 24.38 -5.62 -18.50
N LEU A 306 24.33 -4.67 -17.55
CA LEU A 306 24.53 -3.25 -17.86
C LEU A 306 25.94 -2.98 -18.39
N ALA A 307 26.03 -2.20 -19.48
CA ALA A 307 27.31 -1.71 -19.98
C ALA A 307 28.01 -0.82 -18.91
N PRO A 308 29.34 -0.86 -18.79
CA PRO A 308 30.07 -0.11 -17.76
C PRO A 308 29.79 1.40 -17.75
N GLU A 309 29.56 1.98 -18.94
CA GLU A 309 29.20 3.39 -19.07
C GLU A 309 27.82 3.70 -18.44
N VAL A 310 26.84 2.81 -18.61
CA VAL A 310 25.50 2.98 -18.02
C VAL A 310 25.57 2.83 -16.50
N THR A 311 26.34 1.86 -16.01
CA THR A 311 26.61 1.67 -14.58
C THR A 311 27.23 2.93 -13.96
N ALA A 312 28.24 3.52 -14.60
CA ALA A 312 28.86 4.76 -14.13
C ALA A 312 27.88 5.94 -14.04
N LYS A 313 26.93 6.05 -14.99
CA LYS A 313 25.88 7.08 -14.95
C LYS A 313 24.85 6.81 -13.84
N LEU A 314 24.51 5.55 -13.57
CA LEU A 314 23.65 5.16 -12.46
C LEU A 314 24.29 5.47 -11.11
N ASP A 315 25.59 5.19 -10.96
CA ASP A 315 26.36 5.51 -9.77
C ASP A 315 26.43 7.04 -9.56
N ALA A 316 26.74 7.81 -10.60
CA ALA A 316 26.77 9.27 -10.53
C ALA A 316 25.41 9.87 -10.11
N TYR A 317 24.31 9.34 -10.65
CA TYR A 317 22.96 9.74 -10.26
C TYR A 317 22.67 9.42 -8.78
N ARG A 318 23.00 8.20 -8.34
CA ARG A 318 22.85 7.78 -6.93
C ARG A 318 23.64 8.68 -5.99
N ASP A 319 24.89 8.97 -6.32
CA ASP A 319 25.79 9.73 -5.46
C ASP A 319 25.35 11.21 -5.38
N ALA A 320 24.91 11.80 -6.50
CA ALA A 320 24.34 13.14 -6.53
C ALA A 320 23.07 13.25 -5.66
N LYS A 321 22.20 12.23 -5.71
CA LYS A 321 20.99 12.13 -4.89
C LYS A 321 21.31 11.95 -3.40
N ALA A 322 22.30 11.11 -3.08
CA ALA A 322 22.78 10.92 -1.72
C ALA A 322 23.34 12.21 -1.11
N ALA A 323 24.08 13.01 -1.89
CA ALA A 323 24.59 14.32 -1.46
C ALA A 323 23.45 15.29 -1.10
N LEU A 324 22.40 15.38 -1.93
CA LEU A 324 21.23 16.23 -1.64
C LEU A 324 20.48 15.77 -0.38
N LYS A 325 20.34 14.46 -0.17
CA LYS A 325 19.76 13.88 1.06
C LYS A 325 20.59 14.22 2.29
N ALA A 326 21.92 14.13 2.19
CA ALA A 326 22.82 14.45 3.29
C ALA A 326 22.73 15.93 3.71
N GLU A 327 22.63 16.84 2.74
CA GLU A 327 22.42 18.28 3.00
C GLU A 327 21.05 18.55 3.66
N LEU A 328 19.98 17.92 3.17
CA LEU A 328 18.64 18.01 3.77
C LEU A 328 18.65 17.51 5.21
N ARG A 329 19.23 16.32 5.44
CA ARG A 329 19.40 15.73 6.76
C ARG A 329 20.13 16.69 7.69
N ALA A 330 21.26 17.24 7.27
CA ALA A 330 22.09 18.14 8.08
C ALA A 330 21.32 19.41 8.50
N VAL A 331 20.55 20.02 7.58
CA VAL A 331 19.74 21.20 7.90
C VAL A 331 18.58 20.85 8.82
N ILE A 332 17.87 19.74 8.59
CA ILE A 332 16.79 19.28 9.48
C ILE A 332 17.34 19.04 10.89
N TYR A 333 18.45 18.31 11.02
CA TYR A 333 19.09 18.05 12.30
C TYR A 333 19.45 19.34 13.04
N LYS A 334 20.12 20.26 12.34
CA LYS A 334 20.56 21.54 12.92
C LYS A 334 19.39 22.41 13.38
N GLN A 335 18.27 22.38 12.64
CA GLN A 335 17.12 23.24 12.88
C GLN A 335 16.02 22.56 13.70
N ASP A 336 16.18 21.29 14.08
CA ASP A 336 15.18 20.59 14.88
C ASP A 336 15.06 21.22 16.29
N ARG A 337 16.19 21.67 16.82
CA ARG A 337 16.31 22.40 18.10
C ARG A 337 15.98 23.89 18.03
N ALA A 338 15.66 24.42 16.84
CA ALA A 338 15.37 25.84 16.72
C ALA A 338 14.10 26.20 17.50
N PHE A 339 14.23 27.10 18.49
CA PHE A 339 13.11 27.54 19.35
C PHE A 339 11.97 28.17 18.54
N PHE A 340 12.30 28.87 17.45
CA PHE A 340 11.31 29.52 16.59
C PHE A 340 11.16 28.83 15.24
N THR A 341 9.93 28.49 14.88
CA THR A 341 9.58 27.84 13.60
C THR A 341 10.02 28.66 12.38
N PHE A 342 9.99 30.00 12.44
CA PHE A 342 10.41 30.83 11.32
C PHE A 342 11.90 30.65 10.96
N THR A 343 12.76 30.35 11.95
CA THR A 343 14.19 30.10 11.73
C THR A 343 14.38 28.82 10.92
N ARG A 344 13.65 27.76 11.28
CA ARG A 344 13.62 26.49 10.55
C ARG A 344 13.11 26.69 9.12
N THR A 345 11.98 27.36 8.96
CA THR A 345 11.38 27.65 7.64
C THR A 345 12.34 28.46 6.75
N LYS A 346 13.00 29.48 7.29
CA LYS A 346 13.98 30.29 6.55
C LYS A 346 15.18 29.45 6.10
N ALA A 347 15.71 28.58 6.96
CA ALA A 347 16.84 27.72 6.63
C ALA A 347 16.48 26.69 5.55
N LEU A 348 15.31 26.05 5.65
CA LEU A 348 14.83 25.09 4.66
C LEU A 348 14.54 25.76 3.31
N ARG A 349 14.01 26.99 3.31
CA ARG A 349 13.82 27.78 2.09
C ARG A 349 15.14 28.17 1.44
N ALA A 350 16.13 28.61 2.21
CA ALA A 350 17.46 28.91 1.67
C ALA A 350 18.11 27.66 1.05
N LEU A 351 17.95 26.49 1.70
CA LEU A 351 18.42 25.22 1.13
C LEU A 351 17.66 24.84 -0.15
N SER A 352 16.35 25.09 -0.22
CA SER A 352 15.56 24.79 -1.41
C SER A 352 15.99 25.60 -2.63
N GLU A 353 16.24 26.89 -2.45
CA GLU A 353 16.81 27.77 -3.48
C GLU A 353 18.19 27.29 -3.94
N LEU A 354 19.06 26.88 -3.00
CA LEU A 354 20.40 26.36 -3.29
C LEU A 354 20.36 25.03 -4.07
N GLN A 355 19.45 24.12 -3.70
CA GLN A 355 19.35 22.78 -4.30
C GLN A 355 18.57 22.76 -5.62
N ALA A 356 17.74 23.76 -5.90
CA ALA A 356 16.89 23.83 -7.10
C ALA A 356 17.61 23.46 -8.42
N PRO A 357 18.77 24.07 -8.79
CA PRO A 357 19.45 23.72 -10.04
C PRO A 357 19.97 22.27 -10.06
N ARG A 358 20.41 21.74 -8.91
CA ARG A 358 20.90 20.36 -8.79
C ARG A 358 19.77 19.34 -8.86
N LEU A 359 18.61 19.66 -8.30
CA LEU A 359 17.39 18.84 -8.43
C LEU A 359 16.90 18.81 -9.88
N ALA A 360 16.93 19.95 -10.59
CA ALA A 360 16.62 19.98 -12.02
C ALA A 360 17.61 19.15 -12.86
N ALA A 361 18.91 19.21 -12.52
CA ALA A 361 19.93 18.38 -13.16
C ALA A 361 19.71 16.87 -12.92
N LEU A 362 19.28 16.47 -11.72
CA LEU A 362 18.92 15.08 -11.43
C LEU A 362 17.77 14.59 -12.30
N GLU A 363 16.74 15.40 -12.55
CA GLU A 363 15.63 15.02 -13.43
C GLU A 363 16.10 14.82 -14.88
N ALA A 364 17.02 15.68 -15.36
CA ALA A 364 17.64 15.51 -16.67
C ALA A 364 18.49 14.22 -16.76
N GLN A 365 19.26 13.92 -15.72
CA GLN A 365 20.02 12.66 -15.62
C GLN A 365 19.09 11.44 -15.59
N ALA A 366 17.98 11.50 -14.85
CA ALA A 366 16.98 10.44 -14.82
C ALA A 366 16.38 10.21 -16.22
N GLU A 367 16.10 11.26 -16.98
CA GLU A 367 15.59 11.13 -18.35
C GLU A 367 16.62 10.54 -19.34
N GLU A 368 17.90 10.89 -19.18
CA GLU A 368 18.98 10.23 -19.93
C GLU A 368 19.06 8.74 -19.58
N LEU A 369 19.05 8.40 -18.30
CA LEU A 369 19.08 7.02 -17.82
C LEU A 369 17.89 6.20 -18.34
N ARG A 370 16.68 6.78 -18.41
CA ARG A 370 15.51 6.08 -19.01
C ARG A 370 15.73 5.75 -20.48
N ARG A 371 16.30 6.68 -21.26
CA ARG A 371 16.64 6.44 -22.67
C ARG A 371 17.67 5.33 -22.83
N LEU A 372 18.68 5.29 -21.95
CA LEU A 372 19.70 4.23 -21.95
C LEU A 372 19.12 2.88 -21.51
N LEU A 373 18.28 2.86 -20.48
CA LEU A 373 17.66 1.64 -19.96
C LEU A 373 16.57 1.08 -20.90
N ALA A 374 16.00 1.90 -21.79
CA ALA A 374 14.95 1.47 -22.70
C ALA A 374 15.38 0.36 -23.69
N SER A 375 16.69 0.22 -23.95
CA SER A 375 17.23 -0.86 -24.80
C SER A 375 17.44 -2.18 -24.06
N TYR A 376 17.36 -2.19 -22.73
CA TYR A 376 17.59 -3.38 -21.92
C TYR A 376 16.29 -4.12 -21.64
N PRO A 377 16.32 -5.47 -21.53
CA PRO A 377 15.17 -6.23 -21.08
C PRO A 377 14.81 -5.83 -19.64
N ARG A 378 13.52 -5.69 -19.35
CA ARG A 378 13.04 -5.34 -18.01
C ARG A 378 13.02 -6.60 -17.13
N PRO A 379 13.84 -6.71 -16.07
CA PRO A 379 13.97 -7.95 -15.29
C PRO A 379 12.66 -8.39 -14.63
N SER A 380 11.89 -7.42 -14.13
CA SER A 380 10.63 -7.67 -13.41
C SER A 380 9.44 -7.92 -14.32
N ARG A 381 9.58 -7.72 -15.65
CA ARG A 381 8.49 -7.97 -16.60
C ARG A 381 8.40 -9.48 -16.89
N PRO A 382 7.27 -10.14 -16.62
CA PRO A 382 7.13 -11.55 -16.92
C PRO A 382 7.24 -11.78 -18.44
N PRO A 383 7.85 -12.88 -18.89
CA PRO A 383 7.94 -13.20 -20.30
C PRO A 383 6.54 -13.34 -20.89
N MET A 384 6.40 -12.97 -22.17
CA MET A 384 5.17 -13.19 -22.92
C MET A 384 4.84 -14.68 -22.92
N SER A 385 3.57 -15.01 -22.68
CA SER A 385 3.10 -16.40 -22.74
C SER A 385 3.40 -16.96 -24.13
N PHE A 386 3.98 -18.14 -24.19
CA PHE A 386 4.22 -18.85 -25.44
C PHE A 386 2.97 -19.58 -25.95
N LEU A 387 1.86 -19.56 -25.20
CA LEU A 387 0.60 -20.20 -25.56
C LEU A 387 -0.22 -19.33 -26.51
N PRO A 388 -1.03 -19.94 -27.39
CA PRO A 388 -2.03 -19.21 -28.17
C PRO A 388 -2.94 -18.38 -27.27
N ASP A 389 -3.29 -17.16 -27.71
CA ASP A 389 -4.09 -16.21 -26.92
C ASP A 389 -5.41 -16.81 -26.43
N GLU A 390 -6.06 -17.62 -27.27
CA GLU A 390 -7.31 -18.29 -26.93
C GLU A 390 -7.16 -19.29 -25.77
N LEU A 391 -6.05 -20.03 -25.73
CA LEU A 391 -5.76 -20.95 -24.64
C LEU A 391 -5.41 -20.18 -23.36
N SER A 392 -4.61 -19.11 -23.48
CA SER A 392 -4.29 -18.21 -22.36
C SER A 392 -5.58 -17.61 -21.76
N ALA A 393 -6.52 -17.15 -22.60
CA ALA A 393 -7.81 -16.63 -22.17
C ALA A 393 -8.65 -17.69 -21.43
N ARG A 394 -8.75 -18.92 -21.95
CA ARG A 394 -9.48 -20.00 -21.24
C ARG A 394 -8.88 -20.33 -19.89
N ILE A 395 -7.54 -20.40 -19.79
CA ILE A 395 -6.89 -20.68 -18.51
C ILE A 395 -7.13 -19.54 -17.53
N SER A 396 -7.12 -18.28 -17.99
CA SER A 396 -7.42 -17.12 -17.15
C SER A 396 -8.83 -17.19 -16.54
N THR A 397 -9.84 -17.51 -17.36
CA THR A 397 -11.22 -17.69 -16.91
C THR A 397 -11.33 -18.83 -15.91
N TYR A 398 -10.71 -19.98 -16.20
CA TYR A 398 -10.67 -21.11 -15.29
C TYR A 398 -10.07 -20.77 -13.92
N LEU A 399 -8.93 -20.05 -13.89
CA LEU A 399 -8.27 -19.66 -12.64
C LEU A 399 -9.13 -18.69 -11.82
N ARG A 400 -9.78 -17.71 -12.48
CA ARG A 400 -10.69 -16.76 -11.84
C ARG A 400 -11.91 -17.46 -11.24
N GLU A 401 -12.58 -18.30 -12.02
CA GLU A 401 -13.75 -19.08 -11.57
C GLU A 401 -13.40 -20.01 -10.41
N LYS A 402 -12.20 -20.61 -10.44
CA LYS A 402 -11.66 -21.43 -9.35
C LYS A 402 -11.43 -20.62 -8.08
N GLN A 403 -10.81 -19.43 -8.18
CA GLN A 403 -10.57 -18.56 -7.04
C GLN A 403 -11.89 -18.07 -6.42
N GLU A 404 -12.86 -17.72 -7.26
CA GLU A 404 -14.19 -17.30 -6.81
C GLU A 404 -14.94 -18.43 -6.09
N LEU A 405 -14.87 -19.66 -6.61
CA LEU A 405 -15.41 -20.84 -5.94
C LEU A 405 -14.79 -21.02 -4.54
N GLN A 406 -13.46 -20.94 -4.44
CA GLN A 406 -12.76 -21.04 -3.15
C GLN A 406 -13.18 -19.94 -2.17
N ARG A 407 -13.24 -18.68 -2.64
CA ARG A 407 -13.69 -17.55 -1.82
C ARG A 407 -15.11 -17.78 -1.30
N SER A 408 -16.02 -18.22 -2.17
CA SER A 408 -17.42 -18.46 -1.76
C SER A 408 -17.56 -19.56 -0.70
N LEU A 409 -16.75 -20.62 -0.76
CA LEU A 409 -16.70 -21.68 0.26
C LEU A 409 -16.17 -21.16 1.60
N VAL A 410 -15.10 -20.37 1.56
CA VAL A 410 -14.48 -19.76 2.74
C VAL A 410 -15.43 -18.77 3.42
N ASP A 411 -16.04 -17.88 2.65
CA ASP A 411 -16.99 -16.88 3.15
C ASP A 411 -18.22 -17.56 3.78
N LYS A 412 -18.74 -18.62 3.15
CA LYS A 412 -19.90 -19.36 3.69
C LYS A 412 -19.56 -20.14 4.97
N LEU A 413 -18.38 -20.77 5.05
CA LEU A 413 -17.92 -21.43 6.27
C LEU A 413 -17.78 -20.42 7.40
N ALA A 414 -17.15 -19.28 7.12
CA ALA A 414 -16.93 -18.23 8.08
C ALA A 414 -18.29 -17.71 8.61
N ALA A 415 -19.21 -17.31 7.72
CA ALA A 415 -20.54 -16.84 8.12
C ALA A 415 -21.28 -17.87 8.99
N THR A 416 -21.29 -19.13 8.57
CA THR A 416 -21.98 -20.21 9.32
C THR A 416 -21.33 -20.42 10.71
N LYS A 417 -20.00 -20.29 10.82
CA LYS A 417 -19.30 -20.41 12.12
C LYS A 417 -19.59 -19.23 13.05
N ALA A 418 -19.76 -18.02 12.51
CA ALA A 418 -20.16 -16.85 13.30
C ALA A 418 -21.59 -16.99 13.83
N ASP A 419 -22.52 -17.48 13.00
CA ASP A 419 -23.93 -17.62 13.36
C ASP A 419 -24.17 -18.77 14.36
N PHE A 420 -23.28 -19.77 14.39
CA PHE A 420 -23.42 -20.99 15.19
C PHE A 420 -22.15 -21.32 16.00
N PRO A 421 -21.73 -20.48 16.97
CA PRO A 421 -20.44 -20.61 17.65
C PRO A 421 -20.32 -21.86 18.54
N GLN A 422 -21.45 -22.44 18.96
CA GLN A 422 -21.49 -23.66 19.78
C GLN A 422 -21.46 -24.94 18.94
N HIS A 423 -21.59 -24.82 17.62
CA HIS A 423 -21.61 -25.94 16.68
C HIS A 423 -20.28 -26.06 15.95
N ARG A 424 -19.94 -27.28 15.52
CA ARG A 424 -18.72 -27.52 14.75
C ARG A 424 -19.08 -27.40 13.26
N VAL A 425 -18.51 -26.41 12.58
CA VAL A 425 -18.70 -26.16 11.15
C VAL A 425 -17.42 -26.51 10.41
N GLU A 426 -17.50 -27.41 9.43
CA GLU A 426 -16.32 -27.92 8.72
C GLU A 426 -16.57 -28.05 7.22
N TYR A 427 -15.48 -28.24 6.48
CA TYR A 427 -15.54 -28.69 5.09
C TYR A 427 -15.83 -30.18 5.05
N ALA A 428 -16.90 -30.56 4.37
CA ALA A 428 -17.25 -31.94 4.10
C ALA A 428 -17.00 -32.26 2.62
N ARG A 429 -16.45 -33.45 2.35
CA ARG A 429 -16.29 -33.92 0.98
C ARG A 429 -17.65 -34.38 0.46
N GLN A 430 -18.11 -33.81 -0.65
CA GLN A 430 -19.37 -34.17 -1.28
C GLN A 430 -19.11 -34.59 -2.73
N GLY A 431 -19.15 -35.90 -2.99
CA GLY A 431 -18.81 -36.46 -4.29
C GLY A 431 -17.37 -36.10 -4.72
N GLU A 432 -17.24 -35.43 -5.87
CA GLU A 432 -15.95 -34.96 -6.39
C GLU A 432 -15.51 -33.61 -5.78
N GLY A 433 -16.40 -32.88 -5.09
CA GLY A 433 -16.14 -31.54 -4.57
C GLY A 433 -16.13 -31.44 -3.04
N TYR A 434 -16.20 -30.20 -2.56
CA TYR A 434 -16.27 -29.84 -1.14
C TYR A 434 -17.49 -28.96 -0.89
N GLY A 435 -18.09 -29.12 0.29
CA GLY A 435 -19.19 -28.29 0.79
C GLY A 435 -18.97 -27.92 2.25
N VAL A 436 -19.87 -27.10 2.79
CA VAL A 436 -19.89 -26.73 4.21
C VAL A 436 -20.94 -27.56 4.93
N GLU A 437 -20.57 -28.16 6.06
CA GLU A 437 -21.46 -28.95 6.91
C GLU A 437 -21.42 -28.45 8.35
N ILE A 438 -22.58 -28.49 9.02
CA ILE A 438 -22.74 -28.16 10.43
C ILE A 438 -23.00 -29.44 11.23
N ILE A 439 -22.12 -29.73 12.19
CA ILE A 439 -22.25 -30.84 13.13
C ILE A 439 -22.86 -30.30 14.41
N THR A 440 -24.02 -30.83 14.78
CA THR A 440 -24.78 -30.34 15.92
C THR A 440 -24.14 -30.71 17.26
N SER A 441 -24.05 -29.74 18.18
CA SER A 441 -23.56 -30.00 19.53
C SER A 441 -24.70 -30.53 20.38
N ARG A 442 -24.43 -31.53 21.22
CA ARG A 442 -25.42 -32.09 22.16
C ARG A 442 -25.82 -31.11 23.28
N ARG A 443 -25.19 -29.94 23.36
CA ARG A 443 -25.46 -28.90 24.37
C ARG A 443 -26.34 -27.75 23.85
N ALA A 444 -26.81 -27.83 22.61
CA ALA A 444 -27.62 -26.78 21.98
C ALA A 444 -29.04 -26.69 22.57
N ASN A 445 -29.61 -25.48 22.59
CA ASN A 445 -30.96 -25.22 23.08
C ASN A 445 -32.03 -25.57 22.02
N ARG A 446 -33.25 -25.95 22.43
CA ARG A 446 -34.38 -26.25 21.50
C ARG A 446 -34.72 -25.13 20.51
N SER A 447 -34.44 -23.87 20.86
CA SER A 447 -34.63 -22.72 19.97
C SER A 447 -33.55 -22.60 18.88
N GLU A 448 -32.38 -23.23 19.08
CA GLU A 448 -31.31 -23.31 18.07
C GLU A 448 -31.58 -24.43 17.05
N ASP A 449 -32.23 -25.52 17.46
CA ASP A 449 -32.53 -26.66 16.57
C ASP A 449 -33.28 -26.25 15.29
N ALA A 450 -34.29 -25.38 15.41
CA ALA A 450 -35.04 -24.87 14.25
C ALA A 450 -34.18 -23.99 13.32
N ARG A 451 -33.26 -23.19 13.89
CA ARG A 451 -32.31 -22.38 13.12
C ARG A 451 -31.25 -23.25 12.43
N VAL A 452 -30.81 -24.31 13.10
CA VAL A 452 -29.87 -25.31 12.57
C VAL A 452 -30.50 -26.08 11.40
N GLU A 453 -31.76 -26.49 11.49
CA GLU A 453 -32.43 -27.18 10.37
C GLU A 453 -32.65 -26.23 9.17
N ALA A 454 -32.95 -24.96 9.42
CA ALA A 454 -33.04 -23.96 8.36
C ALA A 454 -31.69 -23.74 7.65
N ILE A 455 -30.59 -23.61 8.40
CA ILE A 455 -29.26 -23.44 7.77
C ILE A 455 -28.81 -24.71 7.06
N LYS A 456 -29.11 -25.92 7.57
CA LYS A 456 -28.83 -27.18 6.85
C LYS A 456 -29.51 -27.21 5.49
N THR A 457 -30.76 -26.78 5.40
CA THR A 457 -31.49 -26.68 4.12
C THR A 457 -30.79 -25.70 3.15
N GLN A 458 -30.34 -24.55 3.65
CA GLN A 458 -29.56 -23.60 2.85
C GLN A 458 -28.20 -24.17 2.42
N LEU A 459 -27.52 -24.89 3.30
CA LEU A 459 -26.24 -25.53 3.00
C LEU A 459 -26.38 -26.62 1.95
N VAL A 460 -27.48 -27.38 1.93
CA VAL A 460 -27.75 -28.35 0.84
C VAL A 460 -27.82 -27.64 -0.51
N LYS A 461 -28.57 -26.55 -0.61
CA LYS A 461 -28.67 -25.77 -1.86
C LYS A 461 -27.33 -25.17 -2.28
N PHE A 462 -26.61 -24.59 -1.31
CA PHE A 462 -25.28 -24.03 -1.54
C PHE A 462 -24.29 -25.11 -2.01
N ASN A 463 -24.22 -26.25 -1.32
CA ASN A 463 -23.30 -27.34 -1.65
C ASN A 463 -23.62 -27.97 -3.01
N ALA A 464 -24.90 -28.04 -3.41
CA ALA A 464 -25.29 -28.50 -4.74
C ALA A 464 -24.78 -27.56 -5.84
N ASP A 465 -24.88 -26.24 -5.64
CA ASP A 465 -24.32 -25.25 -6.56
C ASP A 465 -22.79 -25.33 -6.65
N GLN A 466 -22.11 -25.41 -5.50
CA GLN A 466 -20.66 -25.58 -5.44
C GLN A 466 -20.19 -26.86 -6.14
N SER A 467 -20.92 -27.97 -5.97
CA SER A 467 -20.63 -29.24 -6.65
C SER A 467 -20.76 -29.12 -8.17
N ARG A 468 -21.78 -28.40 -8.67
CA ARG A 468 -21.96 -28.13 -10.11
C ARG A 468 -20.86 -27.24 -10.68
N ARG A 469 -20.47 -26.19 -9.96
CA ARG A 469 -19.37 -25.31 -10.36
C ARG A 469 -18.05 -26.09 -10.37
N PHE A 470 -17.81 -26.92 -9.36
CA PHE A 470 -16.63 -27.77 -9.28
C PHE A 470 -16.54 -28.77 -10.46
N SER A 471 -17.65 -29.45 -10.80
CA SER A 471 -17.64 -30.37 -11.95
C SER A 471 -17.39 -29.66 -13.28
N THR A 472 -17.94 -28.45 -13.44
CA THR A 472 -17.67 -27.58 -14.60
C THR A 472 -16.19 -27.21 -14.68
N LEU A 473 -15.58 -26.82 -13.57
CA LEU A 473 -14.14 -26.54 -13.48
C LEU A 473 -13.30 -27.78 -13.78
N THR A 474 -13.70 -28.97 -13.34
CA THR A 474 -13.00 -30.23 -13.68
C THR A 474 -13.03 -30.50 -15.19
N GLN A 475 -14.18 -30.31 -15.84
CA GLN A 475 -14.29 -30.45 -17.30
C GLN A 475 -13.43 -29.43 -18.05
N GLN A 476 -13.46 -28.16 -17.62
CA GLN A 476 -12.61 -27.11 -18.18
C GLN A 476 -11.12 -27.43 -17.99
N LYS A 477 -10.72 -27.93 -16.81
CA LYS A 477 -9.34 -28.36 -16.53
C LYS A 477 -8.90 -29.45 -17.50
N ASN A 478 -9.72 -30.48 -17.71
CA ASN A 478 -9.39 -31.59 -18.61
C ASN A 478 -9.25 -31.11 -20.07
N LYS A 479 -10.11 -30.18 -20.50
CA LYS A 479 -10.02 -29.55 -21.83
C LYS A 479 -8.74 -28.72 -21.97
N ILE A 480 -8.45 -27.86 -21.00
CA ILE A 480 -7.21 -27.08 -20.93
C ILE A 480 -5.98 -27.99 -20.98
N GLN A 481 -5.99 -29.10 -20.24
CA GLN A 481 -4.88 -30.06 -20.25
C GLN A 481 -4.66 -30.66 -21.64
N THR A 482 -5.74 -31.00 -22.34
CA THR A 482 -5.67 -31.54 -23.71
C THR A 482 -5.09 -30.50 -24.68
N ASP A 483 -5.62 -29.28 -24.66
CA ASP A 483 -5.20 -28.17 -25.52
C ASP A 483 -3.74 -27.77 -25.24
N LEU A 484 -3.34 -27.73 -23.97
CA LEU A 484 -1.98 -27.42 -23.55
C LEU A 484 -1.00 -28.50 -24.01
N THR A 485 -1.37 -29.78 -23.89
CA THR A 485 -0.55 -30.89 -24.37
C THR A 485 -0.32 -30.79 -25.88
N GLN A 486 -1.35 -30.42 -26.64
CA GLN A 486 -1.23 -30.21 -28.09
C GLN A 486 -0.33 -29.02 -28.42
N ALA A 487 -0.50 -27.88 -27.74
CA ALA A 487 0.31 -26.68 -27.96
C ALA A 487 1.79 -26.91 -27.63
N VAL A 488 2.07 -27.65 -26.56
CA VAL A 488 3.44 -28.01 -26.15
C VAL A 488 4.07 -28.98 -27.14
N LYS A 489 3.34 -30.02 -27.57
CA LYS A 489 3.81 -30.97 -28.60
C LYS A 489 4.04 -30.32 -29.96
N ALA A 490 3.27 -29.29 -30.32
CA ALA A 490 3.45 -28.55 -31.55
C ALA A 490 4.74 -27.69 -31.54
N LYS A 491 5.15 -27.18 -30.37
CA LYS A 491 6.36 -26.34 -30.23
C LYS A 491 7.63 -27.13 -29.91
N LEU A 492 7.54 -28.12 -29.02
CA LEU A 492 8.64 -29.05 -28.74
C LEU A 492 8.57 -30.18 -29.76
N LYS A 493 9.44 -30.15 -30.78
CA LYS A 493 9.71 -31.32 -31.65
C LYS A 493 9.83 -32.60 -30.80
N PRO A 494 9.54 -33.80 -31.33
CA PRO A 494 9.29 -35.00 -30.53
C PRO A 494 10.56 -35.51 -29.82
N ALA A 495 10.93 -34.84 -28.74
CA ALA A 495 11.99 -35.24 -27.83
C ALA A 495 11.32 -35.90 -26.63
N GLY A 496 11.03 -37.19 -26.79
CA GLY A 496 11.01 -38.32 -25.85
C GLY A 496 10.70 -38.19 -24.34
N ASN A 497 10.34 -37.03 -23.79
CA ASN A 497 10.25 -36.88 -22.34
C ASN A 497 8.79 -36.71 -21.90
N ASN A 498 8.42 -37.48 -20.86
CA ASN A 498 7.19 -37.32 -20.10
C ASN A 498 7.15 -35.88 -19.55
N VAL A 499 6.34 -35.03 -20.18
CA VAL A 499 6.09 -33.67 -19.72
C VAL A 499 5.17 -33.76 -18.49
N ASP A 500 5.68 -33.36 -17.33
CA ASP A 500 4.85 -33.24 -16.11
C ASP A 500 3.83 -32.11 -16.31
N MET A 501 2.60 -32.51 -16.63
CA MET A 501 1.50 -31.61 -16.93
C MET A 501 1.04 -30.80 -15.71
N ASP A 502 1.16 -31.34 -14.50
CA ASP A 502 0.80 -30.61 -13.29
C ASP A 502 1.86 -29.55 -12.98
N LEU A 503 3.14 -29.84 -13.22
CA LEU A 503 4.21 -28.84 -13.16
C LEU A 503 4.02 -27.74 -14.22
N LEU A 504 3.64 -28.09 -15.45
CA LEU A 504 3.34 -27.11 -16.50
C LEU A 504 2.14 -26.22 -16.14
N LEU A 505 1.04 -26.80 -15.63
CA LEU A 505 -0.11 -26.03 -15.20
C LEU A 505 0.22 -25.12 -14.02
N ARG A 506 1.07 -25.56 -13.08
CA ARG A 506 1.57 -24.71 -11.98
C ARG A 506 2.45 -23.58 -12.50
N ASN A 507 3.36 -23.87 -13.43
CA ASN A 507 4.22 -22.86 -14.05
C ASN A 507 3.41 -21.86 -14.89
N PHE A 508 2.35 -22.31 -15.56
CA PHE A 508 1.44 -21.41 -16.26
C PHE A 508 0.63 -20.57 -15.27
N ALA A 509 0.08 -21.18 -14.22
CA ALA A 509 -0.68 -20.45 -13.21
C ALA A 509 0.20 -19.40 -12.50
N SER A 510 1.47 -19.70 -12.24
CA SER A 510 2.42 -18.73 -11.69
C SER A 510 2.77 -17.63 -12.70
N GLN A 511 3.03 -17.98 -13.97
CA GLN A 511 3.26 -16.98 -15.04
C GLN A 511 2.04 -16.08 -15.26
N PHE A 512 0.83 -16.65 -15.25
CA PHE A 512 -0.41 -15.91 -15.39
C PHE A 512 -0.63 -14.97 -14.20
N ALA A 513 -0.45 -15.46 -12.97
CA ALA A 513 -0.54 -14.62 -11.78
C ALA A 513 0.51 -13.49 -11.77
N GLN A 514 1.72 -13.76 -12.26
CA GLN A 514 2.75 -12.74 -12.48
C GLN A 514 2.32 -11.73 -13.55
N GLN A 515 1.74 -12.17 -14.66
CA GLN A 515 1.22 -11.28 -15.71
C GLN A 515 0.06 -10.41 -15.22
N GLU A 516 -0.89 -10.97 -14.47
CA GLU A 516 -2.00 -10.21 -13.87
C GLU A 516 -1.48 -9.19 -12.85
N THR A 517 -0.53 -9.59 -12.00
CA THR A 517 0.16 -8.66 -11.08
C THR A 517 0.88 -7.57 -11.87
N TRP A 518 1.59 -7.93 -12.93
CA TRP A 518 2.30 -6.99 -13.80
C TRP A 518 1.37 -6.02 -14.51
N GLN A 519 0.16 -6.44 -14.89
CA GLN A 519 -0.84 -5.53 -15.47
C GLN A 519 -1.19 -4.39 -14.51
N ARG A 520 -1.24 -4.63 -13.19
CA ARG A 520 -1.43 -3.57 -12.18
C ARG A 520 -0.23 -2.63 -12.06
N TYR A 521 0.97 -3.10 -12.42
CA TYR A 521 2.18 -2.29 -12.44
C TYR A 521 2.39 -1.54 -13.77
N ARG A 522 1.49 -1.65 -14.75
CA ARG A 522 1.68 -1.05 -16.08
C ARG A 522 1.91 0.47 -16.01
N ASP A 523 1.10 1.17 -15.23
CA ASP A 523 1.21 2.63 -15.11
C ASP A 523 2.41 3.02 -14.24
N TYR A 524 2.77 2.20 -13.24
CA TYR A 524 4.01 2.35 -12.47
C TYR A 524 5.23 2.25 -13.41
N ASP A 525 5.31 1.17 -14.17
CA ASP A 525 6.38 0.91 -15.14
C ASP A 525 6.48 2.05 -16.17
N THR A 526 5.35 2.49 -16.71
CA THR A 526 5.30 3.61 -17.67
C THR A 526 5.81 4.91 -17.01
N ALA A 527 5.33 5.24 -15.81
CA ALA A 527 5.75 6.45 -15.10
C ALA A 527 7.26 6.47 -14.83
N VAL A 528 7.84 5.32 -14.50
CA VAL A 528 9.23 5.22 -14.05
C VAL A 528 10.20 5.06 -15.22
N LEU A 529 9.85 4.29 -16.25
CA LEU A 529 10.79 3.85 -17.28
C LEU A 529 10.49 4.36 -18.69
N GLU A 530 9.26 4.80 -19.01
CA GLU A 530 8.94 5.28 -20.37
C GLU A 530 9.61 6.63 -20.64
N PRO A 531 10.47 6.78 -21.66
CA PRO A 531 11.09 8.07 -21.98
C PRO A 531 10.08 9.09 -22.54
N GLY A 532 10.39 10.38 -22.42
CA GLY A 532 9.61 11.48 -23.02
C GLY A 532 8.49 12.05 -22.15
N LEU A 533 8.17 11.45 -21.00
CA LEU A 533 7.26 12.04 -20.02
C LEU A 533 7.97 13.15 -19.22
N SER A 534 7.30 14.28 -19.00
CA SER A 534 7.78 15.29 -18.06
C SER A 534 7.81 14.76 -16.62
N PRO A 535 8.65 15.31 -15.73
CA PRO A 535 8.66 14.94 -14.32
C PRO A 535 7.27 15.00 -13.66
N GLU A 536 6.46 16.01 -13.99
CA GLU A 536 5.11 16.20 -13.45
C GLU A 536 4.16 15.07 -13.92
N GLN A 537 4.20 14.71 -15.20
CA GLN A 537 3.39 13.60 -15.74
C GLN A 537 3.76 12.26 -15.10
N ARG A 538 5.05 12.03 -14.87
CA ARG A 538 5.54 10.82 -14.19
C ARG A 538 4.99 10.74 -12.78
N ARG A 539 5.03 11.85 -12.03
CA ARG A 539 4.48 11.90 -10.66
C ARG A 539 2.98 11.69 -10.65
N LEU A 540 2.25 12.30 -11.58
CA LEU A 540 0.82 12.10 -11.74
C LEU A 540 0.46 10.63 -11.98
N LEU A 541 1.11 10.00 -12.98
CA LEU A 541 0.86 8.62 -13.36
C LEU A 541 1.31 7.63 -12.29
N TYR A 542 2.46 7.89 -11.66
CA TYR A 542 2.97 7.08 -10.56
C TYR A 542 2.04 7.13 -9.34
N ALA A 543 1.57 8.32 -8.95
CA ALA A 543 0.64 8.47 -7.85
C ALA A 543 -0.68 7.71 -8.11
N ASP A 544 -1.18 7.73 -9.34
CA ASP A 544 -2.35 6.94 -9.72
C ASP A 544 -2.07 5.43 -9.69
N ALA A 545 -0.91 5.00 -10.21
CA ALA A 545 -0.50 3.60 -10.14
C ALA A 545 -0.45 3.08 -8.70
N LEU A 546 0.00 3.89 -7.73
CA LEU A 546 -0.03 3.51 -6.31
C LEU A 546 -1.46 3.33 -5.76
N VAL A 547 -2.42 4.12 -6.23
CA VAL A 547 -3.84 3.96 -5.89
C VAL A 547 -4.38 2.65 -6.47
N GLN A 548 -4.06 2.34 -7.74
CA GLN A 548 -4.49 1.11 -8.41
C GLN A 548 -3.91 -0.17 -7.78
N LEU A 549 -2.77 -0.08 -7.09
CA LEU A 549 -2.19 -1.21 -6.36
C LEU A 549 -2.99 -1.60 -5.12
N ASP A 550 -3.94 -0.77 -4.66
CA ASP A 550 -4.83 -1.01 -3.51
C ASP A 550 -4.03 -1.44 -2.26
N LEU A 551 -2.96 -0.68 -1.97
CA LEU A 551 -2.08 -0.97 -0.86
C LEU A 551 -2.84 -0.81 0.47
N PRO A 552 -2.61 -1.70 1.46
CA PRO A 552 -3.28 -1.58 2.75
C PRO A 552 -2.90 -0.25 3.40
N LEU A 553 -3.91 0.56 3.75
CA LEU A 553 -3.69 1.83 4.42
C LEU A 553 -3.04 1.57 5.78
N PRO A 554 -1.92 2.24 6.10
CA PRO A 554 -1.21 2.02 7.35
C PRO A 554 -2.01 2.59 8.53
N ARG A 555 -1.71 2.07 9.72
CA ARG A 555 -2.34 2.52 10.97
C ARG A 555 -1.97 3.96 11.29
N GLY A 556 -2.91 4.68 11.88
CA GLY A 556 -2.65 5.99 12.46
C GLY A 556 -1.63 5.88 13.60
N SER A 557 -0.65 6.79 13.61
CA SER A 557 0.25 7.00 14.73
C SER A 557 -0.23 8.21 15.52
N ARG A 558 -0.37 8.05 16.85
CA ARG A 558 -0.58 9.19 17.74
C ARG A 558 0.61 10.15 17.67
N SER A 559 0.36 11.43 17.89
CA SER A 559 1.42 12.44 18.02
C SER A 559 2.44 11.99 19.07
N PRO A 560 3.74 12.14 18.78
CA PRO A 560 4.83 11.64 19.62
C PRO A 560 4.92 12.32 20.98
#